data_AF-A0A7C7PNM0-F1
#
_entry.id   AF-A0A7C7PNM0-F1
#
_cell.length_a   1.000
_cell.length_b   1.000
_cell.length_c   1.000
_cell.angle_alpha   90.00
_cell.angle_beta   90.00
_cell.angle_gamma   90.00
#
_symmetry.space_group_name_H-M   'P 1'
#
loop_
_entity.id
_entity.type
_entity.pdbx_description
1 polymer ?
#
loop_
_entity_poly.entity_id
_entity_poly.type
_entity_poly.pdbx_seq_one_letter_code
_entity_poly.pdbx_strand_id
1 'polypeptide(L)'
;MVMAVQVIEGNLIKIVEDGDVDEILRELKNFTGYIKLSIKRENSFEEGYIFLKGGVTVGYYYNYGDIEAFGERAREYIEKMKRDRPLIEVYEYTLEKLNTMRDIYREIFVDRDEEVAEKEVEDEEHLPYYDIVLTIPEGKPLKMNVGRDYKEYLEGYTLVEIFKKDKEGYKKGYVVYKDKTPILAAYECNGKVLFGKEACKMIKKLLDSPDIVVD
;
A
#
# COMPACT_ATOMS: atom_id res chain seq x y z
N MET A 1 9.46 -11.47 22.89
CA MET A 1 9.88 -10.06 22.79
C MET A 1 8.98 -9.44 21.76
N VAL A 2 8.01 -8.62 22.17
CA VAL A 2 7.18 -7.88 21.21
C VAL A 2 8.11 -6.82 20.64
N MET A 3 8.35 -6.85 19.33
CA MET A 3 9.17 -5.84 18.67
C MET A 3 8.29 -4.60 18.52
N ALA A 4 8.67 -3.51 19.19
CA ALA A 4 7.98 -2.24 19.03
C ALA A 4 8.04 -1.79 17.57
N VAL A 5 6.97 -1.17 17.08
CA VAL A 5 6.93 -0.67 15.70
C VAL A 5 8.09 0.28 15.43
N GLN A 6 8.82 0.00 14.34
CA GLN A 6 9.80 0.92 13.79
C GLN A 6 9.13 1.81 12.74
N VAL A 7 8.76 3.03 13.13
CA VAL A 7 8.23 4.02 12.20
C VAL A 7 9.31 4.41 11.20
N ILE A 8 9.01 4.28 9.90
CA ILE A 8 9.94 4.65 8.82
C ILE A 8 10.19 6.16 8.88
N GLU A 9 11.44 6.61 8.94
CA GLU A 9 11.68 8.04 9.10
C GLU A 9 11.33 8.85 7.83
N GLY A 10 10.59 9.95 8.04
CA GLY A 10 10.23 10.91 6.99
C GLY A 10 11.25 12.03 6.84
N ASN A 11 10.95 13.00 5.99
CA ASN A 11 11.73 14.23 5.93
C ASN A 11 11.19 15.21 6.99
N LEU A 12 11.99 15.57 7.99
CA LEU A 12 11.60 16.55 9.00
C LEU A 12 11.40 17.92 8.37
N ILE A 13 10.20 18.50 8.50
CA ILE A 13 9.86 19.81 7.91
C ILE A 13 9.56 20.90 8.95
N LYS A 14 9.12 20.52 10.17
CA LYS A 14 8.73 21.49 11.19
C LYS A 14 8.89 20.87 12.59
N ILE A 15 9.36 21.67 13.54
CA ILE A 15 9.31 21.39 14.98
C ILE A 15 8.53 22.53 15.64
N VAL A 16 7.61 22.20 16.53
CA VAL A 16 6.81 23.16 17.30
C VAL A 16 6.86 22.77 18.78
N GLU A 17 7.27 23.73 19.61
CA GLU A 17 7.18 23.65 21.07
C GLU A 17 5.91 24.36 21.54
N ASP A 18 5.23 23.83 22.56
CA ASP A 18 4.01 24.42 23.15
C ASP A 18 2.86 24.71 22.15
N GLY A 19 2.85 24.06 21.00
CA GLY A 19 1.85 24.25 19.95
C GLY A 19 0.54 23.48 20.19
N ASP A 20 -0.55 23.98 19.61
CA ASP A 20 -1.83 23.25 19.55
C ASP A 20 -1.78 22.23 18.39
N VAL A 21 -1.89 20.95 18.72
CA VAL A 21 -1.84 19.85 17.76
C VAL A 21 -2.97 19.95 16.72
N ASP A 22 -4.17 20.37 17.14
CA ASP A 22 -5.32 20.49 16.24
C ASP A 22 -5.18 21.71 15.31
N GLU A 23 -4.51 22.78 15.75
CA GLU A 23 -4.16 23.91 14.88
C GLU A 23 -3.16 23.47 13.80
N ILE A 24 -2.11 22.74 14.17
CA ILE A 24 -1.12 22.21 13.22
C ILE A 24 -1.78 21.27 12.20
N LEU A 25 -2.67 20.38 12.65
CA LEU A 25 -3.42 19.50 11.75
C LEU A 25 -4.26 20.29 10.73
N ARG A 26 -4.82 21.45 11.11
CA ARG A 26 -5.58 22.32 10.19
C ARG A 26 -4.70 23.07 9.19
N GLU A 27 -3.44 23.36 9.54
CA GLU A 27 -2.47 23.99 8.65
C GLU A 27 -2.00 23.04 7.54
N LEU A 28 -1.92 21.74 7.84
CA LEU A 28 -1.38 20.69 6.96
C LEU A 28 -2.36 20.23 5.87
N LYS A 29 -2.99 21.17 5.17
CA LYS A 29 -3.88 20.88 4.03
C LYS A 29 -3.07 20.30 2.87
N ASN A 30 -3.49 19.15 2.32
CA ASN A 30 -2.80 18.39 1.28
C ASN A 30 -1.46 17.74 1.69
N PHE A 31 -1.17 17.63 2.99
CA PHE A 31 0.06 17.02 3.49
C PHE A 31 0.00 15.49 3.52
N THR A 32 1.12 14.84 3.20
CA THR A 32 1.28 13.38 3.35
C THR A 32 2.51 13.08 4.19
N GLY A 33 2.35 12.32 5.26
CA GLY A 33 3.40 12.13 6.26
C GLY A 33 2.86 11.74 7.62
N TYR A 34 3.59 12.11 8.66
CA TYR A 34 3.11 11.95 10.03
C TYR A 34 3.52 13.13 10.92
N ILE A 35 2.77 13.30 12.00
CA ILE A 35 3.14 14.15 13.13
C ILE A 35 3.56 13.22 14.27
N LYS A 36 4.71 13.49 14.87
CA LYS A 36 5.16 12.87 16.11
C LYS A 36 4.95 13.83 17.28
N LEU A 37 4.33 13.31 18.33
CA LEU A 37 4.13 13.96 19.62
C LEU A 37 5.08 13.30 20.62
N SER A 38 5.88 14.09 21.32
CA SER A 38 6.84 13.59 22.29
C SER A 38 6.66 14.31 23.63
N ILE A 39 6.42 13.56 24.71
CA ILE A 39 6.40 14.09 26.09
C ILE A 39 7.50 13.41 26.88
N LYS A 40 8.36 14.20 27.50
CA LYS A 40 9.40 13.67 28.38
C LYS A 40 8.77 13.18 29.68
N ARG A 41 8.93 11.90 29.99
CA ARG A 41 8.57 11.29 31.28
C ARG A 41 9.85 10.84 32.00
N GLU A 42 9.72 10.35 33.24
CA GLU A 42 10.88 10.09 34.11
C GLU A 42 11.93 9.15 33.51
N ASN A 43 11.50 8.11 32.77
CA ASN A 43 12.39 7.04 32.29
C ASN A 43 12.51 6.94 30.75
N SER A 44 11.66 7.64 29.99
CA SER A 44 11.66 7.62 28.52
C SER A 44 10.76 8.73 27.96
N PHE A 45 10.62 8.77 26.63
CA PHE A 45 9.61 9.58 25.97
C PHE A 45 8.32 8.78 25.81
N GLU A 46 7.20 9.42 26.11
CA GLU A 46 5.88 9.00 25.67
C GLU A 46 5.68 9.52 24.25
N GLU A 47 5.47 8.62 23.30
CA GLU A 47 5.46 8.92 21.87
C GLU A 47 4.10 8.59 21.24
N GLY A 48 3.56 9.56 20.50
CA GLY A 48 2.32 9.43 19.74
C GLY A 48 2.53 9.85 18.29
N TYR A 49 1.95 9.11 17.36
CA TYR A 49 2.09 9.35 15.94
C TYR A 49 0.72 9.50 15.30
N ILE A 50 0.56 10.53 14.48
CA ILE A 50 -0.65 10.81 13.71
C ILE A 50 -0.25 10.79 12.23
N PHE A 51 -0.70 9.80 11.48
CA PHE A 51 -0.42 9.67 10.05
C PHE A 51 -1.45 10.46 9.24
N LEU A 52 -0.99 11.14 8.19
CA LEU A 52 -1.82 11.93 7.29
C LEU A 52 -1.59 11.56 5.82
N LYS A 53 -2.67 11.62 5.03
CA LYS A 53 -2.67 11.49 3.58
C LYS A 53 -3.54 12.59 2.98
N GLY A 54 -2.96 13.45 2.15
CA GLY A 54 -3.67 14.60 1.60
C GLY A 54 -4.29 15.53 2.65
N GLY A 55 -3.72 15.59 3.87
CA GLY A 55 -4.23 16.36 5.00
C GLY A 55 -5.36 15.70 5.78
N VAL A 56 -5.77 14.49 5.42
CA VAL A 56 -6.72 13.68 6.19
C VAL A 56 -5.95 12.75 7.12
N THR A 57 -6.37 12.65 8.38
CA THR A 57 -5.79 11.69 9.32
C THR A 57 -6.19 10.27 8.95
N VAL A 58 -5.19 9.41 8.75
CA VAL A 58 -5.35 8.03 8.29
C VAL A 58 -4.92 6.99 9.31
N GLY A 59 -4.15 7.36 10.33
CA GLY A 59 -3.66 6.37 11.29
C GLY A 59 -3.09 6.97 12.56
N TYR A 60 -3.02 6.12 13.57
CA TYR A 60 -2.55 6.44 14.92
C TYR A 60 -1.67 5.32 15.46
N TYR A 61 -0.55 5.69 16.07
CA TYR A 61 0.32 4.77 16.80
C TYR A 61 0.77 5.42 18.11
N TYR A 62 0.79 4.65 19.19
CA TYR A 62 1.20 5.13 20.50
C TYR A 62 2.12 4.11 21.17
N ASN A 63 3.20 4.61 21.79
CA ASN A 63 4.14 3.80 22.54
C ASN A 63 4.62 4.54 23.80
N TYR A 64 4.46 3.89 24.95
CA TYR A 64 5.08 4.32 26.20
C TYR A 64 5.16 3.18 27.22
N GLY A 65 6.36 2.92 27.74
CA GLY A 65 6.59 1.83 28.70
C GLY A 65 6.21 0.48 28.11
N ASP A 66 5.30 -0.23 28.78
CA ASP A 66 4.76 -1.52 28.32
C ASP A 66 3.47 -1.38 27.49
N ILE A 67 3.07 -0.14 27.17
CA ILE A 67 1.85 0.14 26.40
C ILE A 67 2.23 0.44 24.96
N GLU A 68 1.84 -0.48 24.08
CA GLU A 68 1.83 -0.28 22.64
C GLU A 68 0.37 -0.34 22.16
N ALA A 69 -0.05 0.69 21.43
CA ALA A 69 -1.42 0.80 20.93
C ALA A 69 -1.44 1.27 19.48
N PHE A 70 -2.47 0.81 18.77
CA PHE A 70 -2.66 1.06 17.34
C PHE A 70 -4.08 1.56 17.08
N GLY A 71 -4.22 2.32 15.99
CA GLY A 71 -5.50 2.80 15.48
C GLY A 71 -6.36 3.54 16.50
N GLU A 72 -7.65 3.23 16.60
CA GLU A 72 -8.57 3.95 17.52
C GLU A 72 -8.14 3.84 18.98
N ARG A 73 -7.49 2.74 19.38
CA ARG A 73 -6.95 2.62 20.73
C ARG A 73 -5.78 3.57 20.95
N ALA A 74 -4.89 3.72 19.96
CA ALA A 74 -3.80 4.71 20.02
C ALA A 74 -4.34 6.14 20.09
N ARG A 75 -5.41 6.43 19.34
CA ARG A 75 -6.08 7.73 19.32
C ARG A 75 -6.49 8.17 20.73
N GLU A 76 -7.03 7.28 21.55
CA GLU A 76 -7.42 7.60 22.93
C GLU A 76 -6.25 8.09 23.80
N TYR A 77 -5.06 7.55 23.60
CA TYR A 77 -3.85 8.01 24.30
C TYR A 77 -3.35 9.34 23.72
N ILE A 78 -3.32 9.46 22.40
CA ILE A 78 -2.89 10.68 21.70
C ILE A 78 -3.78 11.88 22.08
N GLU A 79 -5.10 11.71 22.19
CA GLU A 79 -6.01 12.78 22.64
C GLU A 79 -5.72 13.25 24.07
N LYS A 80 -5.14 12.40 24.92
CA LYS A 80 -4.64 12.81 26.25
C LYS A 80 -3.32 13.57 26.10
N MET A 81 -2.40 13.08 25.26
CA MET A 81 -1.11 13.74 25.00
C MET A 81 -1.30 15.17 24.51
N LYS A 82 -2.29 15.44 23.65
CA LYS A 82 -2.60 16.81 23.16
C LYS A 82 -2.79 17.83 24.28
N ARG A 83 -3.28 17.40 25.46
CA ARG A 83 -3.53 18.28 26.62
C ARG A 83 -2.28 18.58 27.43
N ASP A 84 -1.24 17.77 27.26
CA ASP A 84 0.00 17.79 28.05
C ASP A 84 1.13 18.56 27.32
N ARG A 85 0.79 19.40 26.32
CA ARG A 85 1.72 20.25 25.54
C ARG A 85 2.96 19.48 25.04
N PRO A 86 2.75 18.51 24.13
CA PRO A 86 3.85 17.71 23.61
C PRO A 86 4.79 18.56 22.74
N LEU A 87 6.04 18.12 22.61
CA LEU A 87 6.88 18.53 21.47
C LEU A 87 6.28 17.93 20.21
N ILE A 88 6.07 18.77 19.18
CA ILE A 88 5.42 18.37 17.94
C ILE A 88 6.43 18.43 16.80
N GLU A 89 6.66 17.30 16.15
CA GLU A 89 7.55 17.19 15.00
C GLU A 89 6.74 16.73 13.79
N VAL A 90 6.89 17.39 12.64
CA VAL A 90 6.17 17.08 11.42
C VAL A 90 7.13 16.52 10.37
N TYR A 91 6.81 15.32 9.87
CA TYR A 91 7.65 14.57 8.94
C TYR A 91 6.90 14.27 7.64
N GLU A 92 7.41 14.77 6.52
CA GLU A 92 6.86 14.53 5.20
C GLU A 92 7.24 13.15 4.66
N TYR A 93 6.29 12.50 3.99
CA TYR A 93 6.48 11.24 3.27
C TYR A 93 6.23 11.40 1.78
N THR A 94 6.92 10.55 0.99
CA THR A 94 6.41 10.16 -0.31
C THR A 94 5.24 9.19 -0.14
N LEU A 95 4.34 9.13 -1.11
CA LEU A 95 3.22 8.17 -1.08
C LEU A 95 3.71 6.71 -0.95
N GLU A 96 4.86 6.39 -1.55
CA GLU A 96 5.51 5.08 -1.43
C GLU A 96 5.88 4.76 0.02
N LYS A 97 6.51 5.69 0.76
CA LYS A 97 6.85 5.48 2.18
C LYS A 97 5.62 5.25 3.04
N LEU A 98 4.56 6.02 2.81
CA LEU A 98 3.30 5.84 3.54
C LEU A 98 2.68 4.46 3.26
N ASN A 99 2.69 4.03 2.00
CA ASN A 99 2.19 2.71 1.61
C ASN A 99 3.01 1.59 2.25
N THR A 100 4.34 1.69 2.25
CA THR A 100 5.20 0.72 2.93
C THR A 100 4.90 0.64 4.43
N MET A 101 4.70 1.79 5.09
CA MET A 101 4.31 1.82 6.51
C MET A 101 2.97 1.10 6.75
N ARG A 102 2.01 1.31 5.84
CA ARG A 102 0.68 0.67 5.86
C ARG A 102 0.72 -0.83 5.60
N ASP A 103 1.60 -1.28 4.71
CA ASP A 103 1.76 -2.70 4.38
C ASP A 103 2.37 -3.48 5.54
N ILE A 104 3.35 -2.88 6.23
CA ILE A 104 4.05 -3.53 7.35
C ILE A 104 3.19 -3.48 8.63
N TYR A 105 2.55 -2.34 8.92
CA TYR A 105 1.88 -2.09 10.21
C TYR A 105 0.42 -1.66 10.00
N ARG A 106 -0.35 -2.51 9.33
CA ARG A 106 -1.75 -2.23 8.94
C ARG A 106 -2.66 -1.78 10.09
N GLU A 107 -2.41 -2.27 11.30
CA GLU A 107 -3.16 -1.97 12.52
C GLU A 107 -3.10 -0.50 12.98
N ILE A 108 -2.10 0.26 12.51
CA ILE A 108 -1.97 1.70 12.77
C ILE A 108 -3.09 2.49 12.09
N PHE A 109 -3.54 2.06 10.91
CA PHE A 109 -4.38 2.84 10.02
C PHE A 109 -5.87 2.62 10.32
N VAL A 110 -6.60 3.73 10.51
CA VAL A 110 -8.01 3.78 10.93
C VAL A 110 -8.92 4.40 9.89
N ASP A 111 -8.34 5.04 8.87
CA ASP A 111 -9.10 5.35 7.69
C ASP A 111 -9.72 4.04 7.19
N ARG A 112 -11.04 4.01 7.20
CA ARG A 112 -11.76 3.22 6.21
C ARG A 112 -11.59 3.93 4.88
N ASP A 113 -10.35 4.06 4.43
CA ASP A 113 -10.11 4.31 3.04
C ASP A 113 -10.62 3.04 2.35
N GLU A 114 -11.66 3.23 1.56
CA GLU A 114 -11.88 2.55 0.28
C GLU A 114 -10.67 2.71 -0.67
N GLU A 115 -9.43 2.78 -0.15
CA GLU A 115 -8.28 2.13 -0.76
C GLU A 115 -8.24 0.73 -0.20
N VAL A 116 -9.07 -0.09 -0.83
CA VAL A 116 -9.07 -1.52 -0.69
C VAL A 116 -7.63 -2.02 -0.91
N ALA A 117 -6.93 -2.32 0.18
CA ALA A 117 -6.26 -3.60 0.23
C ALA A 117 -7.38 -4.61 -0.01
N GLU A 118 -7.59 -4.96 -1.28
CA GLU A 118 -8.41 -6.09 -1.69
C GLU A 118 -7.78 -7.34 -1.08
N LYS A 119 -8.13 -7.59 0.17
CA LYS A 119 -8.84 -8.82 0.44
C LYS A 119 -10.21 -8.67 -0.23
N GLU A 120 -10.25 -8.82 -1.55
CA GLU A 120 -11.48 -9.27 -2.18
C GLU A 120 -11.71 -10.69 -1.67
N VAL A 121 -12.59 -10.79 -0.69
CA VAL A 121 -13.80 -11.54 -0.99
C VAL A 121 -14.77 -10.50 -1.56
N GLU A 122 -14.48 -9.99 -2.77
CA GLU A 122 -15.58 -9.58 -3.64
C GLU A 122 -16.04 -10.89 -4.26
N ASP A 123 -17.32 -11.16 -4.13
CA ASP A 123 -18.00 -11.99 -5.11
C ASP A 123 -17.51 -11.53 -6.50
N GLU A 124 -17.00 -12.45 -7.32
CA GLU A 124 -16.65 -12.24 -8.73
C GLU A 124 -17.83 -11.64 -9.56
N GLU A 125 -18.97 -11.39 -8.94
CA GLU A 125 -20.26 -11.03 -9.54
C GLU A 125 -20.33 -9.60 -10.13
N HIS A 126 -19.39 -8.68 -9.85
CA HIS A 126 -19.47 -7.29 -10.33
C HIS A 126 -18.21 -6.67 -10.97
N LEU A 127 -17.18 -7.45 -11.31
CA LEU A 127 -16.09 -6.93 -12.15
C LEU A 127 -16.61 -6.66 -13.58
N PRO A 128 -16.21 -5.55 -14.24
CA PRO A 128 -16.69 -5.16 -15.57
C PRO A 128 -16.00 -5.99 -16.65
N TYR A 129 -16.18 -7.31 -16.57
CA TYR A 129 -15.72 -8.25 -17.57
C TYR A 129 -16.39 -7.95 -18.90
N TYR A 130 -15.56 -7.88 -19.94
CA TYR A 130 -16.03 -7.78 -21.31
C TYR A 130 -16.09 -9.19 -21.91
N ASP A 131 -17.22 -9.54 -22.53
CA ASP A 131 -17.39 -10.76 -23.30
C ASP A 131 -16.66 -10.63 -24.66
N ILE A 132 -15.34 -10.61 -24.61
CA ILE A 132 -14.44 -10.43 -25.76
C ILE A 132 -13.39 -11.54 -25.74
N VAL A 133 -13.08 -12.09 -26.91
CA VAL A 133 -11.96 -13.00 -27.09
C VAL A 133 -10.71 -12.20 -27.44
N LEU A 134 -9.70 -12.22 -26.58
CA LEU A 134 -8.39 -11.64 -26.89
C LEU A 134 -7.67 -12.52 -27.90
N THR A 135 -7.41 -11.98 -29.08
CA THR A 135 -6.54 -12.63 -30.08
C THR A 135 -5.23 -11.87 -30.12
N ILE A 136 -4.27 -12.30 -29.31
CA ILE A 136 -2.93 -11.72 -29.30
C ILE A 136 -2.10 -12.43 -30.38
N PRO A 137 -1.56 -11.71 -31.36
CA PRO A 137 -0.72 -12.32 -32.38
C PRO A 137 0.57 -12.87 -31.76
N GLU A 138 0.98 -14.06 -32.19
CA GLU A 138 2.23 -14.66 -31.72
C GLU A 138 3.41 -13.77 -32.10
N GLY A 139 4.14 -13.33 -31.08
CA GLY A 139 5.41 -12.62 -31.22
C GLY A 139 6.59 -13.59 -31.32
N LYS A 140 7.80 -13.04 -31.47
CA LYS A 140 9.03 -13.83 -31.31
C LYS A 140 9.29 -14.00 -29.80
N PRO A 141 9.28 -15.22 -29.25
CA PRO A 141 9.53 -15.41 -27.82
C PRO A 141 10.95 -14.99 -27.47
N LEU A 142 11.10 -14.18 -26.42
CA LEU A 142 12.40 -13.77 -25.88
C LEU A 142 12.95 -14.83 -24.93
N LYS A 143 12.10 -15.35 -24.05
CA LYS A 143 12.39 -16.44 -23.12
C LYS A 143 11.06 -17.08 -22.73
N MET A 144 11.09 -18.33 -22.27
CA MET A 144 9.89 -19.03 -21.78
C MET A 144 10.18 -19.59 -20.39
N ASN A 145 9.13 -19.70 -19.57
CA ASN A 145 9.15 -20.24 -18.22
C ASN A 145 10.21 -19.59 -17.32
N VAL A 146 10.26 -18.26 -17.31
CA VAL A 146 11.21 -17.45 -16.54
C VAL A 146 10.82 -17.30 -15.06
N GLY A 147 9.62 -17.74 -14.69
CA GLY A 147 9.11 -17.61 -13.33
C GLY A 147 9.09 -16.14 -12.88
N ARG A 148 9.56 -15.86 -11.67
CA ARG A 148 9.50 -14.51 -11.06
C ARG A 148 10.62 -13.58 -11.52
N ASP A 149 11.62 -14.10 -12.24
CA ASP A 149 12.80 -13.33 -12.69
C ASP A 149 12.59 -12.70 -14.08
N TYR A 150 11.36 -12.75 -14.62
CA TYR A 150 11.01 -12.18 -15.94
C TYR A 150 11.37 -10.70 -16.12
N LYS A 151 11.49 -9.96 -15.01
CA LYS A 151 11.83 -8.52 -15.01
C LYS A 151 13.20 -8.20 -15.64
N GLU A 152 14.09 -9.19 -15.73
CA GLU A 152 15.40 -9.04 -16.36
C GLU A 152 15.32 -8.93 -17.90
N TYR A 153 14.22 -9.40 -18.50
CA TYR A 153 14.03 -9.45 -19.95
C TYR A 153 13.21 -8.27 -20.49
N LEU A 154 12.87 -7.31 -19.63
CA LEU A 154 12.00 -6.19 -19.97
C LEU A 154 12.78 -5.01 -20.53
N GLU A 155 13.16 -5.12 -21.81
CA GLU A 155 13.80 -4.05 -22.59
C GLU A 155 12.91 -3.63 -23.76
N GLY A 156 12.72 -2.33 -23.96
CA GLY A 156 11.83 -1.83 -25.00
C GLY A 156 10.37 -2.26 -24.78
N TYR A 157 9.60 -2.44 -25.86
CA TYR A 157 8.23 -2.93 -25.76
C TYR A 157 8.21 -4.45 -25.66
N THR A 158 7.84 -4.97 -24.48
CA THR A 158 7.79 -6.41 -24.19
C THR A 158 6.40 -6.77 -23.69
N LEU A 159 5.81 -7.83 -24.26
CA LEU A 159 4.62 -8.46 -23.73
C LEU A 159 5.05 -9.61 -22.81
N VAL A 160 4.51 -9.62 -21.60
CA VAL A 160 4.64 -10.75 -20.67
C VAL A 160 3.29 -11.46 -20.63
N GLU A 161 3.29 -12.75 -20.90
CA GLU A 161 2.14 -13.64 -20.70
C GLU A 161 2.35 -14.44 -19.41
N ILE A 162 1.36 -14.35 -18.52
CA ILE A 162 1.32 -15.09 -17.26
C ILE A 162 0.12 -16.00 -17.36
N PHE A 163 0.28 -17.31 -17.19
CA PHE A 163 -0.86 -18.20 -17.19
C PHE A 163 -0.79 -19.25 -16.10
N LYS A 164 -1.98 -19.62 -15.64
CA LYS A 164 -2.20 -20.72 -14.69
C LYS A 164 -3.37 -21.54 -15.18
N LYS A 165 -3.29 -22.85 -14.94
CA LYS A 165 -4.41 -23.76 -15.15
C LYS A 165 -4.84 -24.33 -13.82
N ASP A 166 -6.10 -24.13 -13.46
CA ASP A 166 -6.70 -24.76 -12.28
C ASP A 166 -7.90 -25.63 -12.68
N LYS A 167 -8.74 -26.00 -11.71
CA LYS A 167 -9.93 -26.82 -11.95
C LYS A 167 -11.02 -26.09 -12.73
N GLU A 168 -11.00 -24.76 -12.76
CA GLU A 168 -12.01 -23.90 -13.39
C GLU A 168 -11.63 -23.54 -14.82
N GLY A 169 -10.34 -23.53 -15.16
CA GLY A 169 -9.87 -23.35 -16.52
C GLY A 169 -8.49 -22.71 -16.62
N TYR A 170 -8.26 -22.01 -17.74
CA TYR A 170 -7.08 -21.18 -17.92
C TYR A 170 -7.37 -19.76 -17.43
N LYS A 171 -6.50 -19.26 -16.56
CA LYS A 171 -6.42 -17.85 -16.15
C LYS A 171 -5.17 -17.28 -16.79
N LYS A 172 -5.33 -16.22 -17.58
CA LYS A 172 -4.23 -15.60 -18.33
C LYS A 172 -4.12 -14.12 -18.01
N GLY A 173 -2.91 -13.65 -17.84
CA GLY A 173 -2.54 -12.27 -17.63
C GLY A 173 -1.62 -11.81 -18.74
N TYR A 174 -1.91 -10.65 -19.30
CA TYR A 174 -1.12 -10.01 -20.33
C TYR A 174 -0.69 -8.65 -19.83
N VAL A 175 0.63 -8.40 -19.78
CA VAL A 175 1.16 -7.09 -19.39
C VAL A 175 2.14 -6.62 -20.46
N VAL A 176 1.84 -5.47 -21.06
CA VAL A 176 2.80 -4.78 -21.93
C VAL A 176 3.64 -3.87 -21.06
N TYR A 177 4.93 -4.06 -21.14
CA TYR A 177 5.93 -3.19 -20.55
C TYR A 177 6.58 -2.32 -21.62
N LYS A 178 6.96 -1.10 -21.23
CA LYS A 178 8.01 -0.33 -21.89
C LYS A 178 9.18 -0.26 -20.93
N ASP A 179 10.27 -0.93 -21.29
CA ASP A 179 11.37 -1.23 -20.39
C ASP A 179 10.80 -1.90 -19.14
N LYS A 180 11.03 -1.39 -17.93
CA LYS A 180 10.52 -2.01 -16.68
C LYS A 180 9.17 -1.44 -16.21
N THR A 181 8.55 -0.56 -17.00
CA THR A 181 7.32 0.12 -16.61
C THR A 181 6.12 -0.54 -17.29
N PRO A 182 5.14 -1.08 -16.55
CA PRO A 182 3.92 -1.62 -17.15
C PRO A 182 3.08 -0.47 -17.71
N ILE A 183 2.63 -0.59 -18.96
CA ILE A 183 1.86 0.45 -19.66
C ILE A 183 0.44 0.00 -20.04
N LEU A 184 0.21 -1.32 -20.21
CA LEU A 184 -1.09 -1.91 -20.49
C LEU A 184 -1.20 -3.26 -19.79
N ALA A 185 -2.42 -3.61 -19.38
CA ALA A 185 -2.72 -4.92 -18.79
C ALA A 185 -4.08 -5.42 -19.25
N ALA A 186 -4.18 -6.73 -19.46
CA ALA A 186 -5.42 -7.45 -19.67
C ALA A 186 -5.41 -8.79 -18.93
N TYR A 187 -6.55 -9.20 -18.40
CA TYR A 187 -6.70 -10.48 -17.69
C TYR A 187 -7.87 -11.25 -18.30
N GLU A 188 -7.63 -12.49 -18.69
CA GLU A 188 -8.61 -13.38 -19.30
C GLU A 188 -8.94 -14.54 -18.34
N CYS A 189 -10.24 -14.75 -18.11
CA CYS A 189 -10.76 -15.87 -17.34
C CYS A 189 -12.11 -16.28 -17.93
N ASN A 190 -12.33 -17.58 -18.19
CA ASN A 190 -13.61 -18.13 -18.63
C ASN A 190 -14.23 -17.42 -19.87
N GLY A 191 -13.41 -17.03 -20.85
CA GLY A 191 -13.86 -16.36 -22.08
C GLY A 191 -14.24 -14.90 -21.90
N LYS A 192 -13.91 -14.31 -20.75
CA LYS A 192 -14.15 -12.91 -20.41
C LYS A 192 -12.85 -12.20 -20.10
N VAL A 193 -12.83 -10.88 -20.33
CA VAL A 193 -11.61 -10.08 -20.24
C VAL A 193 -11.79 -8.86 -19.35
N LEU A 194 -10.80 -8.59 -18.51
CA LEU A 194 -10.62 -7.32 -17.80
C LEU A 194 -9.45 -6.55 -18.40
N PHE A 195 -9.49 -5.22 -18.29
CA PHE A 195 -8.44 -4.33 -18.76
C PHE A 195 -7.95 -3.38 -17.67
N GLY A 196 -6.75 -2.85 -17.86
CA GLY A 196 -6.22 -1.74 -17.07
C GLY A 196 -5.99 -2.12 -15.60
N LYS A 197 -6.45 -1.25 -14.68
CA LYS A 197 -6.21 -1.43 -13.24
C LYS A 197 -6.83 -2.72 -12.69
N GLU A 198 -8.02 -3.08 -13.16
CA GLU A 198 -8.72 -4.30 -12.73
C GLU A 198 -7.97 -5.56 -13.19
N ALA A 199 -7.45 -5.55 -14.42
CA ALA A 199 -6.57 -6.61 -14.90
C ALA A 199 -5.29 -6.72 -14.04
N CYS A 200 -4.65 -5.60 -13.71
CA CYS A 200 -3.45 -5.59 -12.85
C CYS A 200 -3.70 -6.24 -11.48
N LYS A 201 -4.87 -6.04 -10.86
CA LYS A 201 -5.24 -6.66 -9.59
C LYS A 201 -5.27 -8.18 -9.71
N MET A 202 -5.97 -8.71 -10.71
CA MET A 202 -6.07 -10.15 -10.96
C MET A 202 -4.72 -10.78 -11.31
N ILE A 203 -3.89 -10.08 -12.09
CA ILE A 203 -2.55 -10.54 -12.47
C ILE A 203 -1.62 -10.59 -11.25
N LYS A 204 -1.71 -9.64 -10.31
CA LYS A 204 -0.95 -9.70 -9.05
C LYS A 204 -1.32 -10.94 -8.23
N LYS A 205 -2.62 -11.21 -8.06
CA LYS A 205 -3.10 -12.43 -7.39
C LYS A 205 -2.59 -13.69 -8.09
N LEU A 206 -2.53 -13.68 -9.41
CA LEU A 206 -1.97 -14.77 -10.20
C LEU A 206 -0.49 -14.96 -9.88
N LEU A 207 0.31 -13.89 -9.86
CA LEU A 207 1.76 -13.93 -9.58
C LEU A 207 2.12 -14.47 -8.19
N ASP A 208 1.23 -14.34 -7.21
CA ASP A 208 1.40 -14.90 -5.87
C ASP A 208 1.22 -16.43 -5.84
N SER A 209 0.62 -17.02 -6.87
CA SER A 209 0.46 -18.47 -6.99
C SER A 209 1.81 -19.16 -7.23
N PRO A 210 2.08 -20.30 -6.58
CA PRO A 210 3.35 -21.01 -6.71
C PRO A 210 3.51 -21.77 -8.04
N ASP A 211 2.42 -21.95 -8.79
CA ASP A 211 2.29 -22.82 -9.98
C ASP A 211 2.04 -22.05 -11.28
N ILE A 212 2.44 -20.78 -11.33
CA ILE A 212 2.33 -19.97 -12.55
C ILE A 212 3.41 -20.31 -13.58
N VAL A 213 3.08 -20.07 -14.84
CA VAL A 213 4.04 -19.98 -15.94
C VAL A 213 4.12 -18.52 -16.39
N VAL A 214 5.33 -18.04 -16.65
CA VAL A 214 5.60 -16.70 -17.17
C VAL A 214 6.45 -16.83 -18.42
N ASP A 215 5.92 -16.35 -19.53
CA ASP A 215 6.52 -16.34 -20.87
C ASP A 215 6.67 -14.91 -21.41
#